data_AF-A0A838RD37-F1
#
_entry.id   AF-A0A838RD37-F1
#
_cell.length_a   1.000
_cell.length_b   1.000
_cell.length_c   1.000
_cell.angle_alpha   90.00
_cell.angle_beta   90.00
_cell.angle_gamma   90.00
#
_symmetry.space_group_name_H-M   'P 1'
#
loop_
_entity.id
_entity.type
_entity.pdbx_description
1 polymer ?
#
loop_
_entity_poly.entity_id
_entity_poly.type
_entity_poly.pdbx_seq_one_letter_code
_entity_poly.pdbx_strand_id
1 'polypeptide(L)'
;MIKGVNRIFGRFHLLGALLFMLLLGLAWGRPVHGTGIVDYEPGQVVVRLKGGTSIFPVNLTYGTSTVTSLLGNTFLLKLPAGTTVEQAVQQMTQDARLEYAEPNYFHTSPEDASTNRIYA
;
A
#
# COMPACT_ATOMS: atom_id res chain seq x y z
N MET A 1 -11.94 72.41 -7.56
CA MET A 1 -11.68 71.62 -6.33
C MET A 1 -12.01 70.17 -6.65
N ILE A 2 -10.99 69.33 -6.86
CA ILE A 2 -11.10 67.94 -7.34
C ILE A 2 -10.75 67.02 -6.17
N LYS A 3 -11.57 65.99 -5.90
CA LYS A 3 -11.17 64.65 -5.40
C LYS A 3 -12.42 63.82 -5.06
N GLY A 4 -12.58 62.67 -5.71
CA GLY A 4 -13.66 61.75 -5.35
C GLY A 4 -13.88 60.54 -6.24
N VAL A 5 -12.86 60.01 -6.92
CA VAL A 5 -12.97 58.76 -7.69
C VAL A 5 -11.75 57.92 -7.35
N ASN A 6 -11.88 56.98 -6.40
CA ASN A 6 -10.98 55.82 -6.23
C ASN A 6 -11.37 54.99 -5.00
N ARG A 7 -12.47 54.21 -5.05
CA ARG A 7 -12.73 53.15 -4.05
C ARG A 7 -13.41 51.88 -4.61
N ILE A 8 -13.21 51.52 -5.88
CA ILE A 8 -13.91 50.36 -6.47
C ILE A 8 -12.97 49.24 -6.97
N PHE A 9 -11.67 49.48 -7.17
CA PHE A 9 -10.79 48.49 -7.81
C PHE A 9 -10.19 47.38 -6.91
N GLY A 10 -10.40 47.40 -5.59
CA GLY A 10 -9.69 46.49 -4.66
C GLY A 10 -10.32 45.12 -4.38
N ARG A 11 -11.55 44.84 -4.84
CA ARG A 11 -12.33 43.67 -4.36
C ARG A 11 -12.49 42.52 -5.35
N PHE A 12 -12.13 42.71 -6.62
CA PHE A 12 -12.23 41.66 -7.64
C PHE A 12 -11.02 40.71 -7.71
N HIS A 13 -9.90 41.05 -7.05
CA HIS A 13 -8.67 40.23 -7.09
C HIS A 13 -8.70 38.99 -6.18
N LEU A 14 -9.42 39.04 -5.05
CA LEU A 14 -9.46 37.94 -4.07
C LEU A 14 -10.35 36.76 -4.50
N LEU A 15 -11.45 37.04 -5.20
CA LEU A 15 -12.37 36.01 -5.70
C LEU A 15 -11.76 35.18 -6.85
N GLY A 16 -10.97 35.80 -7.72
CA GLY A 16 -10.26 35.10 -8.80
C GLY A 16 -9.20 34.14 -8.27
N ALA A 17 -8.44 34.55 -7.24
CA ALA A 17 -7.41 33.70 -6.62
C ALA A 17 -8.01 32.46 -5.92
N LEU A 18 -9.16 32.62 -5.26
CA LEU A 18 -9.84 31.51 -4.59
C LEU A 18 -10.40 30.48 -5.59
N LEU A 19 -10.96 30.95 -6.71
CA LEU A 19 -11.46 30.08 -7.78
C LEU A 19 -10.31 29.34 -8.49
N PHE A 20 -9.17 30.00 -8.68
CA PHE A 20 -7.97 29.40 -9.26
C PHE A 20 -7.37 28.33 -8.33
N MET A 21 -7.36 28.54 -7.01
CA MET A 21 -6.95 27.52 -6.04
C MET A 21 -7.90 26.32 -5.98
N LEU A 22 -9.22 26.54 -6.09
CA LEU A 22 -10.20 25.45 -6.11
C LEU A 22 -10.05 24.57 -7.38
N LEU A 23 -9.74 25.19 -8.53
CA LEU A 23 -9.49 24.48 -9.78
C LEU A 23 -8.17 23.68 -9.77
N LEU A 24 -7.16 24.13 -9.02
CA LEU A 24 -5.91 23.38 -8.83
C LEU A 24 -6.08 22.14 -7.93
N GLY A 25 -7.04 22.15 -7.00
CA GLY A 25 -7.29 21.03 -6.08
C GLY A 25 -7.95 19.79 -6.71
N LEU A 26 -8.60 19.94 -7.88
CA LEU A 26 -9.25 18.84 -8.59
C LEU A 26 -8.28 18.00 -9.45
N ALA A 27 -7.00 18.39 -9.53
CA ALA A 27 -6.01 17.72 -10.37
C ALA A 27 -5.17 16.67 -9.63
N TRP A 28 -5.33 16.50 -8.30
CA TRP A 28 -4.46 15.64 -7.50
C TRP A 28 -5.17 14.35 -7.09
N GLY A 29 -5.09 13.35 -7.96
CA GLY A 29 -5.54 12.01 -7.60
C GLY A 29 -5.81 11.11 -8.80
N ARG A 30 -4.89 11.03 -9.76
CA ARG A 30 -4.95 9.94 -10.74
C ARG A 30 -4.41 8.69 -10.06
N PRO A 31 -5.18 7.60 -9.94
CA PRO A 31 -4.65 6.32 -9.49
C PRO A 31 -3.67 5.83 -10.56
N VAL A 32 -2.37 5.90 -10.25
CA VAL A 32 -1.33 5.27 -11.06
C VAL A 32 -1.46 3.77 -10.82
N HIS A 33 -1.92 3.04 -11.83
CA HIS A 33 -1.79 1.59 -11.88
C HIS A 33 -0.39 1.29 -12.44
N GLY A 34 0.54 0.92 -11.56
CA GLY A 34 1.86 0.48 -12.00
C GLY A 34 1.73 -0.86 -12.73
N THR A 35 2.00 -0.87 -14.04
CA THR A 35 2.20 -2.10 -14.83
C THR A 35 3.66 -2.57 -14.71
N GLY A 36 4.18 -2.61 -13.49
CA GLY A 36 5.52 -3.15 -13.22
C GLY A 36 5.49 -4.67 -13.31
N ILE A 37 6.57 -5.27 -13.78
CA ILE A 37 6.81 -6.70 -13.53
C ILE A 37 6.80 -6.88 -12.01
N VAL A 38 5.95 -7.79 -11.55
CA VAL A 38 5.73 -8.03 -10.14
C VAL A 38 6.67 -9.15 -9.71
N ASP A 39 7.75 -8.80 -9.01
CA ASP A 39 8.80 -9.77 -8.62
C ASP A 39 8.42 -10.62 -7.40
N TYR A 40 7.13 -10.88 -7.20
CA TYR A 40 6.61 -11.69 -6.09
C TYR A 40 5.39 -12.52 -6.50
N GLU A 41 5.11 -13.58 -5.74
CA GLU A 41 3.99 -14.50 -6.00
C GLU A 41 2.63 -13.85 -5.70
N PRO A 42 1.71 -13.75 -6.68
CA PRO A 42 0.42 -13.12 -6.46
C PRO A 42 -0.43 -13.80 -5.37
N GLY A 43 -0.96 -12.97 -4.49
CA GLY A 43 -1.84 -13.41 -3.41
C GLY A 43 -1.13 -14.23 -2.33
N GLN A 44 0.20 -14.07 -2.17
CA GLN A 44 0.94 -14.67 -1.07
C GLN A 44 1.75 -13.62 -0.30
N VAL A 45 1.78 -13.76 1.02
CA VAL A 45 2.56 -12.90 1.93
C VAL A 45 3.29 -13.75 2.95
N VAL A 46 4.51 -13.34 3.29
CA VAL A 46 5.27 -13.88 4.40
C VAL A 46 5.06 -12.98 5.60
N VAL A 47 4.71 -13.56 6.75
CA VAL A 47 4.54 -12.82 7.99
C VAL A 47 5.37 -13.44 9.10
N ARG A 48 5.86 -12.62 10.01
CA ARG A 48 6.44 -13.09 11.27
C ARG A 48 5.64 -12.55 12.45
N LEU A 49 5.25 -13.44 13.36
CA LEU A 49 4.49 -13.09 14.53
C LEU A 49 5.41 -12.68 15.68
N LYS A 50 4.99 -11.70 16.48
CA LYS A 50 5.60 -11.46 17.79
C LYS A 50 5.40 -12.66 18.73
N GLY A 51 6.31 -12.84 19.68
CA GLY A 51 6.25 -13.94 20.64
C GLY A 51 4.91 -14.03 21.38
N GLY A 52 4.41 -15.26 21.56
CA GLY A 52 3.13 -15.53 22.24
C GLY A 52 1.88 -15.32 21.38
N THR A 53 2.01 -14.81 20.16
CA THR A 53 0.90 -14.67 19.21
C THR A 53 0.66 -15.99 18.47
N SER A 54 -0.61 -16.41 18.38
CA SER A 54 -1.03 -17.52 17.51
C SER A 54 -1.37 -17.03 16.10
N ILE A 55 -1.07 -17.84 15.08
CA ILE A 55 -1.40 -17.53 13.68
C ILE A 55 -2.91 -17.57 13.40
N PHE A 56 -3.67 -18.37 14.16
CA PHE A 56 -5.11 -18.54 13.95
C PHE A 56 -5.91 -17.22 13.98
N PRO A 57 -5.80 -16.36 15.01
CA PRO A 57 -6.50 -15.08 15.02
C PRO A 57 -6.03 -14.12 13.93
N VAL A 58 -4.79 -14.22 13.45
CA VAL A 58 -4.31 -13.42 12.31
C VAL A 58 -5.02 -13.88 11.04
N ASN A 59 -5.05 -15.19 10.78
CA ASN A 59 -5.77 -15.77 9.66
C ASN A 59 -7.26 -15.38 9.66
N LEU A 60 -7.90 -15.40 10.82
CA LEU A 60 -9.29 -15.00 10.96
C LEU A 60 -9.50 -13.51 10.64
N THR A 61 -8.61 -12.62 11.08
CA THR A 61 -8.71 -11.17 10.82
C THR A 61 -8.61 -10.84 9.33
N TYR A 62 -7.70 -11.50 8.62
CA TYR A 62 -7.40 -11.17 7.22
C TYR A 62 -8.04 -12.12 6.21
N GLY A 63 -8.79 -13.13 6.67
CA GLY A 63 -9.37 -14.17 5.81
C GLY A 63 -8.31 -15.00 5.09
N THR A 64 -7.11 -15.11 5.66
CA THR A 64 -5.99 -15.85 5.05
C THR A 64 -5.97 -17.30 5.50
N SER A 65 -5.28 -18.13 4.73
CA SER A 65 -4.92 -19.49 5.15
C SER A 65 -3.41 -19.65 5.20
N THR A 66 -2.92 -20.44 6.16
CA THR A 66 -1.50 -20.77 6.23
C THR A 66 -1.18 -21.82 5.16
N VAL A 67 -0.28 -21.48 4.25
CA VAL A 67 0.26 -22.41 3.25
C VAL A 67 1.30 -23.30 3.90
N THR A 68 2.26 -22.68 4.61
CA THR A 68 3.30 -23.39 5.35
C THR A 68 3.80 -22.58 6.54
N SER A 69 4.32 -23.29 7.55
CA SER A 69 5.09 -22.69 8.64
C SER A 69 6.56 -22.69 8.26
N LEU A 70 7.21 -21.54 8.41
CA LEU A 70 8.64 -21.36 8.18
C LEU A 70 9.39 -21.40 9.51
N LEU A 71 10.69 -21.13 9.47
CA LEU A 71 11.54 -21.11 10.67
C LEU A 71 11.08 -20.06 11.68
N GLY A 72 10.95 -20.47 12.95
CA GLY A 72 10.50 -19.62 14.04
C GLY A 72 9.00 -19.34 13.98
N ASN A 73 8.61 -18.10 14.28
CA ASN A 73 7.22 -17.64 14.23
C ASN A 73 6.85 -17.03 12.86
N THR A 74 7.47 -17.54 11.78
CA THR A 74 7.27 -17.03 10.42
C THR A 74 6.36 -17.98 9.65
N PHE A 75 5.44 -17.43 8.85
CA PHE A 75 4.42 -18.17 8.12
C PHE A 75 4.27 -17.62 6.71
N LEU A 76 4.07 -18.53 5.75
CA LEU A 76 3.60 -18.17 4.42
C LEU A 76 2.08 -18.28 4.39
N LEU A 77 1.42 -17.18 4.02
CA LEU A 77 -0.04 -17.08 3.99
C LEU A 77 -0.55 -16.90 2.56
N LYS A 78 -1.69 -17.52 2.27
CA LYS A 78 -2.47 -17.29 1.05
C LYS A 78 -3.55 -16.24 1.35
N LEU A 79 -3.60 -15.22 0.51
CA LEU A 79 -4.61 -14.16 0.58
C LEU A 79 -5.95 -14.63 0.00
N PRO A 80 -7.08 -14.11 0.51
CA PRO A 80 -8.39 -14.35 -0.08
C PRO A 80 -8.48 -13.73 -1.49
N ALA A 81 -9.35 -14.29 -2.33
CA ALA A 81 -9.55 -13.79 -3.69
C ALA A 81 -9.94 -12.30 -3.69
N GLY A 82 -9.39 -11.55 -4.63
CA GLY A 82 -9.65 -10.11 -4.77
C GLY A 82 -8.82 -9.20 -3.86
N THR A 83 -8.00 -9.75 -2.95
CA THR A 83 -7.04 -8.96 -2.15
C THR A 83 -5.67 -8.94 -2.82
N THR A 84 -5.10 -7.76 -3.04
CA THR A 84 -3.74 -7.65 -3.59
C THR A 84 -2.69 -7.79 -2.49
N VAL A 85 -1.46 -8.15 -2.88
CA VAL A 85 -0.34 -8.29 -1.94
C VAL A 85 -0.01 -6.95 -1.30
N GLU A 86 -0.02 -5.85 -2.06
CA GLU A 86 0.23 -4.50 -1.54
C GLU A 86 -0.79 -4.10 -0.49
N GLN A 87 -2.08 -4.35 -0.75
CA GLN A 87 -3.15 -4.05 0.20
C GLN A 87 -2.96 -4.85 1.50
N ALA A 88 -2.70 -6.15 1.38
CA ALA A 88 -2.47 -7.00 2.53
C ALA A 88 -1.25 -6.56 3.34
N VAL A 89 -0.10 -6.34 2.68
CA VAL A 89 1.13 -5.89 3.34
C VAL A 89 0.93 -4.53 4.02
N GLN A 90 0.24 -3.58 3.36
CA GLN A 90 -0.05 -2.27 3.95
C GLN A 90 -0.89 -2.38 5.23
N GLN A 91 -1.85 -3.30 5.28
CA GLN A 91 -2.68 -3.53 6.46
C GLN A 91 -1.97 -4.34 7.54
N MET A 92 -1.24 -5.38 7.16
CA MET A 92 -0.57 -6.30 8.06
C MET A 92 0.66 -5.67 8.73
N THR A 93 1.39 -4.79 8.05
CA THR A 93 2.51 -4.04 8.66
C THR A 93 2.06 -3.13 9.80
N GLN A 94 0.77 -2.81 9.89
CA GLN A 94 0.18 -2.04 10.98
C GLN A 94 -0.39 -2.91 12.11
N ASP A 95 -0.39 -4.24 11.95
CA ASP A 95 -0.90 -5.17 12.96
C ASP A 95 0.11 -5.33 14.10
N ALA A 96 -0.28 -4.91 15.30
CA ALA A 96 0.57 -4.99 16.49
C ALA A 96 1.00 -6.42 16.86
N ARG A 97 0.30 -7.45 16.37
CA ARG A 97 0.63 -8.88 16.56
C ARG A 97 1.80 -9.34 15.69
N LEU A 98 2.07 -8.63 14.60
CA LEU A 98 3.11 -8.96 13.63
C LEU A 98 4.40 -8.21 13.94
N GLU A 99 5.52 -8.89 13.77
CA GLU A 99 6.86 -8.29 13.75
C GLU A 99 7.13 -7.69 12.37
N TYR A 100 6.78 -8.41 11.30
CA TYR A 100 6.77 -7.90 9.94
C TYR A 100 5.77 -8.66 9.05
N ALA A 101 5.44 -8.06 7.91
CA ALA A 101 4.73 -8.67 6.80
C ALA A 101 5.31 -8.16 5.47
N GLU A 102 5.54 -9.07 4.52
CA GLU A 102 6.16 -8.75 3.23
C GLU A 102 5.62 -9.66 2.10
N PRO A 103 5.79 -9.26 0.83
CA PRO A 103 5.50 -10.14 -0.32
C PRO A 103 6.34 -11.42 -0.30
N ASN A 104 5.81 -12.53 -0.84
CA ASN A 104 6.62 -13.71 -1.16
C ASN A 104 7.38 -13.48 -2.47
N TYR A 105 8.58 -12.89 -2.42
CA TYR A 105 9.38 -12.59 -3.60
C TYR A 105 9.82 -13.84 -4.36
N PHE A 106 9.99 -13.71 -5.68
CA PHE A 106 10.74 -14.69 -6.46
C PHE A 106 12.23 -14.44 -6.26
N HIS A 107 13.03 -15.50 -6.11
CA HIS A 107 14.49 -15.39 -6.20
C HIS A 107 14.93 -15.80 -7.60
N THR A 108 15.72 -14.95 -8.24
CA THR A 108 16.52 -15.36 -9.39
C THR A 108 17.90 -15.73 -8.87
N SER A 109 18.36 -16.96 -9.17
CA SER A 109 19.77 -17.29 -8.94
C SER A 109 20.58 -16.67 -10.07
N PRO A 110 21.52 -15.74 -9.81
CA PRO A 110 22.26 -15.06 -10.87
C PRO A 110 23.13 -16.03 -11.69
N GLU A 111 23.50 -17.16 -11.10
CA GLU A 111 24.34 -18.19 -11.72
C GLU A 111 23.63 -19.10 -12.74
N ASP A 112 22.30 -19.14 -12.78
CA ASP A 112 21.57 -20.06 -13.70
C ASP A 112 20.36 -19.42 -14.42
N ALA A 113 20.10 -18.12 -14.21
CA ALA A 113 18.94 -17.41 -14.77
C ALA A 113 17.58 -18.09 -14.51
N SER A 114 17.52 -18.99 -13.52
CA SER A 114 16.30 -19.70 -13.12
C SER A 114 15.57 -18.89 -12.04
N THR A 115 14.28 -18.63 -12.27
CA THR A 115 13.38 -18.05 -11.28
C THR A 115 12.87 -19.17 -10.38
N ASN A 116 13.33 -19.20 -9.14
CA ASN A 116 12.83 -20.13 -8.13
C ASN A 116 12.09 -19.38 -7.02
N ARG A 117 11.03 -19.98 -6.49
CA ARG A 117 10.28 -19.41 -5.35
C ARG A 117 11.15 -19.47 -4.09
N ILE A 118 11.12 -18.44 -3.25
CA ILE A 118 11.80 -18.51 -1.94
C ILE A 118 11.11 -19.55 -1.06
N TYR A 119 9.78 -19.60 -1.12
CA TYR A 119 8.96 -20.53 -0.37
C TYR A 119 7.90 -21.15 -1.29
N ALA A 120 7.78 -22.49 -1.26
CA ALA A 120 6.87 -23.28 -2.08
C ALA A 120 5.95 -24.14 -1.22
#